data_AF-A0A0F2PFE9-F1
#
_entry.id   AF-A0A0F2PFE9-F1
#
_cell.length_a   1.000
_cell.length_b   1.000
_cell.length_c   1.000
_cell.angle_alpha   90.00
_cell.angle_beta   90.00
_cell.angle_gamma   90.00
#
_symmetry.space_group_name_H-M   'P 1'
#
loop_
_entity.id
_entity.type
_entity.pdbx_description
1 polymer ?
#
loop_
_entity_poly.entity_id
_entity_poly.type
_entity_poly.pdbx_seq_one_letter_code
_entity_poly.pdbx_strand_id
1 'polypeptide(L)'
;MAENNKDTMPKEKVTVKANAADGYYPPSGSAPVYQTPYPGYPYTVYKYYPTHQYVSVYALPEALSLIVESVRDEREDELFYDYLLSVAPPNQREIIVSIRDDERKHGRLFRQLYWEVTGKDIPDAPDTPFERPLNYCDGISRALFGELAAVERYRRILFGFEFLPYRNIITEIYTDELKHASKWNYLFTLNCVNR
;
A
#
# COMPACT_ATOMS: atom_id res chain seq x y z
N MET A 1 -45.12 9.89 45.18
CA MET A 1 -45.43 10.12 43.76
C MET A 1 -44.29 10.96 43.21
N ALA A 2 -43.47 10.59 42.22
CA ALA A 2 -43.45 9.47 41.29
C ALA A 2 -41.98 9.10 41.02
N GLU A 3 -41.74 7.82 40.75
CA GLU A 3 -40.47 7.24 40.30
C GLU A 3 -40.19 7.57 38.82
N ASN A 4 -38.91 7.63 38.45
CA ASN A 4 -38.36 7.02 37.22
C ASN A 4 -36.83 7.15 37.25
N ASN A 5 -36.11 6.08 37.58
CA ASN A 5 -35.63 4.99 36.72
C ASN A 5 -34.28 5.35 36.05
N LYS A 6 -33.18 4.99 36.72
CA LYS A 6 -31.84 4.94 36.15
C LYS A 6 -31.60 3.51 35.69
N ASP A 7 -31.65 3.30 34.37
CA ASP A 7 -31.23 2.04 33.74
C ASP A 7 -29.73 1.80 33.98
N THR A 8 -29.43 0.94 34.94
CA THR A 8 -28.13 0.28 35.07
C THR A 8 -28.07 -0.89 34.11
N MET A 9 -27.28 -0.78 33.04
CA MET A 9 -26.99 -1.91 32.15
C MET A 9 -26.26 -3.03 32.91
N PRO A 10 -26.68 -4.30 32.76
CA PRO A 10 -25.98 -5.42 33.38
C PRO A 10 -24.64 -5.68 32.67
N LYS A 11 -23.56 -5.79 33.45
CA LYS A 11 -22.27 -6.31 32.98
C LYS A 11 -22.38 -7.82 32.78
N GLU A 12 -22.76 -8.24 31.58
CA GLU A 12 -22.77 -9.65 31.22
C GLU A 12 -21.33 -10.11 30.90
N LYS A 13 -20.77 -11.01 31.71
CA LYS A 13 -19.53 -11.71 31.39
C LYS A 13 -19.82 -12.70 30.26
N VAL A 14 -19.53 -12.30 29.03
CA VAL A 14 -19.54 -13.23 27.89
C VAL A 14 -18.38 -14.19 28.04
N THR A 15 -18.68 -15.38 28.53
CA THR A 15 -17.75 -16.51 28.57
C THR A 15 -17.80 -17.16 27.19
N VAL A 16 -16.83 -16.86 26.32
CA VAL A 16 -16.72 -17.55 25.03
C VAL A 16 -16.25 -18.97 25.32
N LYS A 17 -17.17 -19.94 25.22
CA LYS A 17 -16.83 -21.35 25.19
C LYS A 17 -16.14 -21.64 23.86
N ALA A 18 -14.87 -22.04 23.91
CA ALA A 18 -14.20 -22.60 22.75
C ALA A 18 -14.89 -23.92 22.40
N ASN A 19 -15.57 -23.97 21.25
CA ASN A 19 -15.99 -25.24 20.67
C ASN A 19 -14.71 -25.97 20.26
N ALA A 20 -14.39 -27.07 20.95
CA ALA A 20 -13.44 -28.05 20.48
C ALA A 20 -13.98 -28.60 19.15
N ALA A 21 -13.34 -28.24 18.05
CA ALA A 21 -13.60 -28.92 16.78
C ALA A 21 -13.13 -30.37 16.93
N ASP A 22 -14.09 -31.29 16.85
CA ASP A 22 -13.87 -32.72 16.93
C ASP A 22 -12.76 -33.17 15.97
N GLY A 23 -11.67 -33.69 16.55
CA GLY A 23 -10.54 -34.22 15.82
C GLY A 23 -10.91 -35.52 15.14
N TYR A 24 -11.21 -35.48 13.84
CA TYR A 24 -11.32 -36.66 13.01
C TYR A 24 -9.92 -37.05 12.50
N TYR A 25 -9.25 -37.97 13.22
CA TYR A 25 -8.06 -38.65 12.69
C TYR A 25 -8.51 -39.85 11.84
N PRO A 26 -8.19 -39.91 10.53
CA PRO A 26 -8.41 -41.11 9.75
C PRO A 26 -7.39 -42.20 10.15
N PRO A 27 -7.78 -43.49 10.11
CA PRO A 27 -6.92 -44.59 10.47
C PRO A 27 -5.79 -44.78 9.46
N SER A 28 -4.67 -45.33 9.93
CA SER A 28 -3.40 -45.55 9.25
C SER A 28 -3.55 -46.13 7.83
N GLY A 29 -3.58 -45.23 6.85
CA GLY A 29 -3.36 -45.49 5.44
C GLY A 29 -2.47 -44.36 4.93
N SER A 30 -1.51 -44.67 4.04
CA SER A 30 -0.52 -43.77 3.45
C SER A 30 -0.94 -42.30 3.48
N ALA A 31 -0.23 -41.49 4.28
CA ALA A 31 -0.54 -40.08 4.47
C ALA A 31 -0.74 -39.42 3.10
N PRO A 32 -1.84 -38.68 2.87
CA PRO A 32 -1.94 -37.87 1.68
C PRO A 32 -0.72 -36.95 1.68
N VAL A 33 -0.02 -36.91 0.54
CA VAL A 33 1.06 -35.94 0.34
C VAL A 33 0.38 -34.58 0.37
N TYR A 34 0.30 -33.98 1.56
CA TYR A 34 -0.07 -32.59 1.71
C TYR A 34 1.02 -31.81 0.99
N GLN A 35 0.73 -31.38 -0.25
CA GLN A 35 1.51 -30.33 -0.88
C GLN A 35 1.49 -29.18 0.12
N THR A 36 2.64 -28.90 0.70
CA THR A 36 2.76 -27.76 1.59
C THR A 36 2.39 -26.55 0.76
N PRO A 37 1.54 -25.64 1.27
CA PRO A 37 1.24 -24.41 0.57
C PRO A 37 2.49 -23.53 0.45
N TYR A 38 3.70 -23.98 0.79
CA TYR A 38 4.94 -23.26 0.56
C TYR A 38 6.01 -24.25 0.09
N PRO A 39 6.53 -24.11 -1.14
CA PRO A 39 7.70 -24.86 -1.57
C PRO A 39 8.91 -24.45 -0.71
N GLY A 40 9.59 -25.40 -0.08
CA GLY A 40 10.90 -25.18 0.54
C GLY A 40 10.96 -24.79 2.02
N TYR A 41 9.83 -24.62 2.72
CA TYR A 41 9.85 -24.35 4.18
C TYR A 41 9.66 -25.63 5.00
N PRO A 42 10.64 -26.03 5.85
CA PRO A 42 10.50 -27.19 6.71
C PRO A 42 9.48 -26.92 7.82
N TYR A 43 8.38 -27.69 7.80
CA TYR A 43 7.44 -27.96 8.91
C TYR A 43 7.33 -26.88 10.00
N THR A 44 6.87 -25.67 9.65
CA THR A 44 6.43 -24.69 10.64
C THR A 44 4.94 -24.84 10.90
N VAL A 45 4.58 -25.29 12.10
CA VAL A 45 3.20 -25.17 12.61
C VAL A 45 2.93 -23.68 12.82
N TYR A 46 2.21 -23.05 11.87
CA TYR A 46 1.88 -21.62 11.94
C TYR A 46 1.00 -21.36 13.16
N LYS A 47 1.54 -20.59 14.12
CA LYS A 47 0.89 -20.43 15.42
C LYS A 47 -0.37 -19.56 15.37
N TYR A 48 -0.49 -18.55 14.49
CA TYR A 48 -1.65 -17.63 14.56
C TYR A 48 -1.95 -16.73 13.34
N TYR A 49 -1.05 -16.55 12.35
CA TYR A 49 -1.28 -15.63 11.23
C TYR A 49 -1.13 -16.29 9.85
N PRO A 50 -2.09 -16.08 8.92
CA PRO A 50 -1.94 -16.54 7.55
C PRO A 50 -0.81 -15.76 6.86
N THR A 51 0.22 -16.48 6.42
CA THR A 51 1.40 -15.89 5.77
C THR A 51 1.31 -15.84 4.25
N HIS A 52 0.17 -16.22 3.68
CA HIS A 52 0.01 -16.50 2.24
C HIS A 52 0.40 -15.32 1.36
N GLN A 53 -0.04 -14.12 1.75
CA GLN A 53 0.29 -12.87 1.06
C GLN A 53 1.77 -12.46 1.13
N TYR A 54 2.57 -13.08 2.00
CA TYR A 54 4.00 -12.77 2.16
C TYR A 54 4.90 -13.74 1.41
N VAL A 55 4.33 -14.69 0.67
CA VAL A 55 5.09 -15.62 -0.15
C VAL A 55 4.94 -15.25 -1.60
N SER A 56 6.08 -15.04 -2.25
CA SER A 56 6.18 -14.39 -3.53
C SER A 56 5.41 -15.09 -4.64
N VAL A 57 5.42 -16.42 -4.70
CA VAL A 57 4.64 -17.16 -5.71
C VAL A 57 3.14 -16.88 -5.65
N TYR A 58 2.58 -16.56 -4.47
CA TYR A 58 1.16 -16.23 -4.32
C TYR A 58 0.87 -14.73 -4.40
N ALA A 59 1.82 -13.90 -3.99
CA ALA A 59 1.70 -12.45 -4.05
C ALA A 59 1.96 -11.90 -5.46
N LEU A 60 2.72 -12.61 -6.31
CA LEU A 60 3.14 -12.13 -7.63
C LEU A 60 1.97 -11.72 -8.55
N PRO A 61 0.86 -12.49 -8.66
CA PRO A 61 -0.27 -12.07 -9.50
C PRO A 61 -0.86 -10.71 -9.08
N GLU A 62 -1.01 -10.50 -7.78
CA GLU A 62 -1.47 -9.21 -7.23
C GLU A 62 -0.42 -8.12 -7.46
N ALA A 63 0.86 -8.41 -7.20
CA ALA A 63 1.94 -7.46 -7.40
C ALA A 63 1.99 -6.94 -8.85
N LEU A 64 1.77 -7.80 -9.84
CA LEU A 64 1.71 -7.40 -11.25
C LEU A 64 0.50 -6.50 -11.55
N SER A 65 -0.68 -6.77 -10.96
CA SER A 65 -1.84 -5.87 -11.08
C SER A 65 -1.54 -4.51 -10.47
N LEU A 66 -0.98 -4.51 -9.26
CA LEU A 66 -0.63 -3.29 -8.55
C LEU A 66 0.44 -2.49 -9.28
N ILE A 67 1.42 -3.10 -9.96
CA ILE A 67 2.39 -2.38 -10.80
C ILE A 67 1.69 -1.63 -11.94
N VAL A 68 0.73 -2.28 -12.61
CA VAL A 68 -0.05 -1.64 -13.70
C VAL A 68 -0.86 -0.45 -13.18
N GLU A 69 -1.49 -0.61 -12.02
CA GLU A 69 -2.21 0.48 -11.35
C GLU A 69 -1.26 1.61 -10.95
N SER A 70 -0.12 1.29 -10.35
CA SER A 70 0.88 2.25 -9.87
C SER A 70 1.44 3.10 -11.01
N VAL A 71 1.64 2.52 -12.20
CA VAL A 71 2.04 3.28 -13.39
C VAL A 71 1.07 4.43 -13.73
N ARG A 72 -0.23 4.24 -13.46
CA ARG A 72 -1.26 5.25 -13.67
C ARG A 72 -1.24 6.27 -12.54
N ASP A 73 -1.20 5.79 -11.31
CA ASP A 73 -1.19 6.64 -10.11
C ASP A 73 0.01 7.60 -10.14
N GLU A 74 1.22 7.11 -10.44
CA GLU A 74 2.44 7.93 -10.60
C GLU A 74 2.31 9.01 -11.67
N ARG A 75 1.55 8.75 -12.74
CA ARG A 75 1.28 9.73 -13.79
C ARG A 75 0.27 10.77 -13.33
N GLU A 76 -0.73 10.37 -12.57
CA GLU A 76 -1.70 11.29 -11.97
C GLU A 76 -1.03 12.20 -10.93
N ASP A 77 -0.14 11.65 -10.11
CA ASP A 77 0.65 12.39 -9.13
C ASP A 77 1.60 13.38 -9.82
N GLU A 78 2.29 12.99 -10.90
CA GLU A 78 3.10 13.91 -11.71
C GLU A 78 2.30 15.15 -12.17
N LEU A 79 1.11 14.93 -12.75
CA LEU A 79 0.25 15.99 -13.26
C LEU A 79 -0.32 16.86 -12.13
N PHE A 80 -0.69 16.23 -11.02
CA PHE A 80 -1.18 16.92 -9.83
C PHE A 80 -0.09 17.78 -9.19
N TYR A 81 1.15 17.30 -9.16
CA TYR A 81 2.28 18.04 -8.60
C TYR A 81 2.76 19.17 -9.52
N ASP A 82 2.63 19.03 -10.84
CA ASP A 82 2.79 20.15 -11.77
C ASP A 82 1.76 21.27 -11.50
N TYR A 83 0.52 20.91 -11.17
CA TYR A 83 -0.47 21.90 -10.73
C TYR A 83 -0.09 22.54 -9.39
N LEU A 84 0.27 21.76 -8.36
CA LEU A 84 0.66 22.30 -7.05
C LEU A 84 1.87 23.24 -7.17
N LEU A 85 2.84 22.90 -8.02
CA LEU A 85 3.99 23.74 -8.33
C LEU A 85 3.58 25.11 -8.89
N SER A 86 2.53 25.16 -9.71
CA SER A 86 2.04 26.41 -10.32
C SER A 86 1.45 27.39 -9.29
N VAL A 87 0.86 26.87 -8.22
CA VAL A 87 0.21 27.67 -7.15
C VAL A 87 1.08 27.81 -5.90
N ALA A 88 2.18 27.08 -5.80
CA ALA A 88 3.07 27.09 -4.64
C ALA A 88 3.88 28.40 -4.50
N PRO A 89 4.11 28.88 -3.25
CA PRO A 89 5.03 29.96 -2.95
C PRO A 89 6.44 29.68 -3.52
N PRO A 90 7.16 30.68 -4.08
CA PRO A 90 8.43 30.46 -4.76
C PRO A 90 9.49 29.69 -3.93
N ASN A 91 9.56 29.94 -2.62
CA ASN A 91 10.51 29.30 -1.72
C ASN A 91 10.18 27.84 -1.36
N GLN A 92 9.03 27.32 -1.80
CA GLN A 92 8.60 25.93 -1.56
C GLN A 92 8.67 25.06 -2.81
N ARG A 93 8.86 25.68 -3.99
CA ARG A 93 8.76 25.01 -5.29
C ARG A 93 9.80 23.91 -5.49
N GLU A 94 11.02 24.10 -4.98
CA GLU A 94 12.09 23.11 -5.10
C GLU A 94 11.71 21.77 -4.45
N ILE A 95 10.99 21.81 -3.32
CA ILE A 95 10.50 20.60 -2.65
C ILE A 95 9.54 19.84 -3.57
N ILE A 96 8.56 20.54 -4.16
CA ILE A 96 7.55 19.92 -5.05
C ILE A 96 8.19 19.40 -6.33
N VAL A 97 9.14 20.14 -6.91
CA VAL A 97 9.91 19.69 -8.09
C VAL A 97 10.64 18.39 -7.78
N SER A 98 11.30 18.30 -6.62
CA SER A 98 12.02 17.09 -6.24
C SER A 98 11.13 15.86 -6.08
N ILE A 99 9.90 16.03 -5.58
CA ILE A 99 8.92 14.94 -5.44
C ILE A 99 8.44 14.49 -6.82
N ARG A 100 7.96 15.44 -7.65
CA ARG A 100 7.50 15.15 -9.01
C ARG A 100 8.53 14.44 -9.88
N ASP A 101 9.80 14.83 -9.77
CA ASP A 101 10.87 14.21 -10.57
C ASP A 101 11.18 12.78 -10.11
N ASP A 102 10.99 12.47 -8.82
CA ASP A 102 11.01 11.11 -8.28
C ASP A 102 9.79 10.29 -8.80
N GLU A 103 8.57 10.84 -8.83
CA GLU A 103 7.39 10.12 -9.40
C GLU A 103 7.57 9.74 -10.87
N ARG A 104 8.14 10.65 -11.66
CA ARG A 104 8.49 10.35 -13.06
C ARG A 104 9.44 9.16 -13.16
N LYS A 105 10.38 9.04 -12.22
CA LYS A 105 11.33 7.93 -12.15
C LYS A 105 10.62 6.66 -11.70
N HIS A 106 9.75 6.72 -10.69
CA HIS A 106 8.96 5.58 -10.22
C HIS A 106 8.11 4.99 -11.35
N GLY A 107 7.38 5.82 -12.10
CA GLY A 107 6.60 5.39 -13.25
C GLY A 107 7.43 4.69 -14.35
N ARG A 108 8.70 5.08 -14.55
CA ARG A 108 9.62 4.38 -15.46
C ARG A 108 10.10 3.06 -14.88
N LEU A 109 10.46 3.03 -13.60
CA LEU A 109 10.92 1.81 -12.91
C LEU A 109 9.82 0.75 -12.87
N PHE A 110 8.57 1.12 -12.62
CA PHE A 110 7.44 0.19 -12.66
C PHE A 110 7.22 -0.43 -14.03
N ARG A 111 7.27 0.37 -15.11
CA ARG A 111 7.18 -0.14 -16.49
C ARG A 111 8.31 -1.10 -16.80
N GLN A 112 9.55 -0.74 -16.47
CA GLN A 112 10.71 -1.59 -16.67
C GLN A 112 10.56 -2.91 -15.91
N LEU A 113 10.20 -2.86 -14.63
CA LEU A 113 10.00 -4.05 -13.81
C LEU A 113 8.91 -4.96 -14.36
N TYR A 114 7.78 -4.40 -14.80
CA TYR A 114 6.70 -5.17 -15.41
C TYR A 114 7.16 -5.89 -16.69
N TRP A 115 7.90 -5.18 -17.55
CA TRP A 115 8.43 -5.74 -18.78
C TRP A 115 9.45 -6.85 -18.50
N GLU A 116 10.38 -6.66 -17.58
CA GLU A 116 11.38 -7.66 -17.18
C GLU A 116 10.75 -8.96 -16.68
N VAL A 117 9.60 -8.87 -16.01
CA VAL A 117 8.91 -10.03 -15.41
C VAL A 117 7.97 -10.71 -16.41
N THR A 118 7.34 -9.96 -17.31
CA THR A 118 6.24 -10.47 -18.16
C THR A 118 6.57 -10.54 -19.65
N GLY A 119 7.61 -9.84 -20.10
CA GLY A 119 7.93 -9.62 -21.51
C GLY A 119 6.94 -8.72 -22.25
N LYS A 120 6.09 -7.96 -21.54
CA LYS A 120 5.03 -7.13 -22.12
C LYS A 120 5.15 -5.68 -21.65
N ASP A 121 4.79 -4.75 -22.52
CA ASP A 121 4.64 -3.35 -22.14
C ASP A 121 3.30 -3.10 -21.45
N ILE A 122 3.28 -2.13 -20.52
CA ILE A 122 2.05 -1.59 -19.95
C ILE A 122 1.50 -0.56 -20.94
N PRO A 123 0.25 -0.70 -21.43
CA PRO A 123 -0.34 0.29 -22.32
C PRO A 123 -0.53 1.61 -21.57
N ASP A 124 -0.43 2.72 -22.31
CA ASP A 124 -0.78 4.02 -21.75
C ASP A 124 -2.26 4.03 -21.32
N ALA A 125 -2.50 4.57 -20.14
CA ALA A 125 -3.85 4.74 -19.65
C ALA A 125 -4.52 5.94 -20.35
N PRO A 126 -5.85 5.88 -20.56
CA PRO A 126 -6.60 7.05 -21.00
C PRO A 126 -6.49 8.16 -19.96
N ASP A 127 -6.41 9.40 -20.44
CA ASP A 127 -6.37 10.59 -19.58
C ASP A 127 -7.59 10.61 -18.64
N THR A 128 -7.33 10.67 -17.34
CA THR A 128 -8.35 10.89 -16.33
C THR A 128 -8.62 12.40 -16.18
N PRO A 129 -9.88 12.83 -15.99
CA PRO A 129 -10.18 14.23 -15.78
C PRO A 129 -9.45 14.75 -14.54
N PHE A 130 -8.66 15.80 -14.71
CA PHE A 130 -7.94 16.42 -13.60
C PHE A 130 -8.89 17.23 -12.70
N GLU A 131 -9.02 16.81 -11.44
CA GLU A 131 -9.78 17.54 -10.43
C GLU A 131 -8.88 18.45 -9.61
N ARG A 132 -9.12 19.77 -9.73
CA ARG A 132 -8.38 20.78 -8.97
C ARG A 132 -8.76 20.72 -7.49
N PRO A 133 -7.78 20.78 -6.55
CA PRO A 133 -8.06 20.88 -5.13
C PRO A 133 -8.67 22.26 -4.81
N LEU A 134 -9.43 22.33 -3.73
CA LEU A 134 -10.16 23.55 -3.33
C LEU A 134 -9.23 24.73 -3.04
N ASN A 135 -8.07 24.43 -2.47
CA ASN A 135 -7.01 25.39 -2.18
C ASN A 135 -5.67 24.64 -2.02
N TYR A 136 -4.59 25.38 -1.81
CA TYR A 136 -3.26 24.80 -1.71
C TYR A 136 -3.11 23.83 -0.52
N CYS A 137 -3.76 24.10 0.61
CA CYS A 137 -3.73 23.22 1.78
C CYS A 137 -4.49 21.92 1.59
N ASP A 138 -5.63 21.98 0.92
CA ASP A 138 -6.37 20.80 0.45
C ASP A 138 -5.50 19.97 -0.50
N GLY A 139 -4.79 20.65 -1.41
CA GLY A 139 -3.84 20.03 -2.33
C GLY A 139 -2.69 19.31 -1.61
N ILE A 140 -2.04 19.95 -0.64
CA ILE A 140 -0.98 19.34 0.18
C ILE A 140 -1.52 18.14 0.97
N SER A 141 -2.73 18.25 1.54
CA SER A 141 -3.34 17.15 2.30
C SER A 141 -3.61 15.94 1.42
N ARG A 142 -4.14 16.17 0.22
CA ARG A 142 -4.36 15.12 -0.78
C ARG A 142 -3.05 14.45 -1.18
N ALA A 143 -2.02 15.24 -1.49
CA ALA A 143 -0.70 14.71 -1.84
C ALA A 143 -0.13 13.84 -0.71
N LEU A 144 -0.11 14.35 0.52
CA LEU A 144 0.37 13.63 1.71
C LEU A 144 -0.28 12.26 1.89
N PHE A 145 -1.62 12.18 1.82
CA PHE A 145 -2.32 10.90 1.98
C PHE A 145 -2.21 10.00 0.74
N GLY A 146 -2.00 10.58 -0.45
CA GLY A 146 -1.60 9.86 -1.65
C GLY A 146 -0.30 9.09 -1.44
N GLU A 147 0.75 9.78 -0.97
CA GLU A 147 2.06 9.14 -0.70
C GLU A 147 1.94 8.00 0.32
N LEU A 148 1.17 8.20 1.40
CA LEU A 148 0.98 7.17 2.41
C LEU A 148 0.25 5.94 1.85
N ALA A 149 -0.74 6.14 0.98
CA ALA A 149 -1.41 5.05 0.27
C ALA A 149 -0.45 4.33 -0.70
N ALA A 150 0.44 5.07 -1.38
CA ALA A 150 1.47 4.52 -2.24
C ALA A 150 2.44 3.61 -1.45
N VAL A 151 2.86 4.01 -0.24
CA VAL A 151 3.66 3.14 0.67
C VAL A 151 2.97 1.80 0.92
N GLU A 152 1.69 1.80 1.26
CA GLU A 152 0.94 0.58 1.53
C GLU A 152 0.85 -0.31 0.28
N ARG A 153 0.58 0.29 -0.88
CA ARG A 153 0.52 -0.40 -2.17
C ARG A 153 1.86 -1.04 -2.54
N TYR A 154 2.94 -0.28 -2.49
CA TYR A 154 4.25 -0.71 -2.98
C TYR A 154 4.88 -1.77 -2.08
N ARG A 155 4.55 -1.76 -0.78
CA ARG A 155 4.90 -2.87 0.11
C ARG A 155 4.24 -4.20 -0.28
N ARG A 156 3.03 -4.18 -0.84
CA ARG A 156 2.38 -5.40 -1.38
C ARG A 156 3.05 -5.86 -2.67
N ILE A 157 3.43 -4.92 -3.53
CA ILE A 157 4.22 -5.23 -4.75
C ILE A 157 5.52 -5.95 -4.37
N LEU A 158 6.24 -5.46 -3.34
CA LEU A 158 7.48 -6.06 -2.85
C LEU A 158 7.31 -7.54 -2.48
N PHE A 159 6.16 -7.96 -1.97
CA PHE A 159 5.93 -9.35 -1.57
C PHE A 159 5.94 -10.30 -2.76
N GLY A 160 5.59 -9.84 -3.96
CA GLY A 160 5.59 -10.63 -5.19
C GLY A 160 6.97 -11.02 -5.72
N PHE A 161 8.08 -10.48 -5.19
CA PHE A 161 9.41 -10.67 -5.76
C PHE A 161 10.40 -11.32 -4.80
N GLU A 162 11.14 -12.32 -5.28
CA GLU A 162 12.27 -12.94 -4.56
C GLU A 162 13.63 -12.40 -5.03
N PHE A 163 13.74 -12.05 -6.33
CA PHE A 163 14.98 -11.57 -6.92
C PHE A 163 15.39 -10.21 -6.33
N LEU A 164 16.58 -10.17 -5.72
CA LEU A 164 17.02 -9.04 -4.90
C LEU A 164 17.03 -7.69 -5.64
N PRO A 165 17.52 -7.58 -6.90
CA PRO A 165 17.43 -6.32 -7.64
C PRO A 165 16.00 -5.78 -7.79
N TYR A 166 15.01 -6.63 -8.06
CA TYR A 166 13.61 -6.20 -8.16
C TYR A 166 13.08 -5.72 -6.80
N ARG A 167 13.44 -6.43 -5.72
CA ARG A 167 13.10 -6.00 -4.36
C ARG A 167 13.74 -4.66 -4.00
N ASN A 168 14.99 -4.41 -4.42
CA ASN A 168 15.68 -3.15 -4.18
C ASN A 168 15.02 -1.99 -4.92
N ILE A 169 14.59 -2.18 -6.17
CA ILE A 169 13.82 -1.18 -6.92
C ILE A 169 12.56 -0.79 -6.15
N ILE A 170 11.75 -1.76 -5.74
CA ILE A 170 10.52 -1.46 -4.99
C ILE A 170 10.83 -0.84 -3.64
N THR A 171 11.94 -1.24 -3.01
CA THR A 171 12.39 -0.67 -1.73
C THR A 171 12.72 0.80 -1.86
N GLU A 172 13.46 1.17 -2.90
CA GLU A 172 13.76 2.57 -3.21
C GLU A 172 12.46 3.38 -3.35
N ILE A 173 11.53 2.94 -4.21
CA ILE A 173 10.27 3.62 -4.48
C ILE A 173 9.46 3.84 -3.19
N TYR A 174 9.12 2.78 -2.43
CA TYR A 174 8.27 2.97 -1.24
C TYR A 174 8.96 3.79 -0.14
N THR A 175 10.29 3.79 -0.06
CA THR A 175 11.01 4.66 0.87
C THR A 175 11.07 6.10 0.41
N ASP A 176 11.09 6.33 -0.90
CA ASP A 176 10.94 7.67 -1.49
C ASP A 176 9.54 8.24 -1.16
N GLU A 177 8.48 7.43 -1.17
CA GLU A 177 7.14 7.91 -0.75
C GLU A 177 7.07 8.32 0.72
N LEU A 178 7.78 7.62 1.61
CA LEU A 178 7.91 8.05 3.01
C LEU A 178 8.64 9.39 3.12
N LYS A 179 9.66 9.60 2.29
CA LYS A 179 10.39 10.87 2.17
C LYS A 179 9.47 11.96 1.60
N HIS A 180 8.61 11.66 0.62
CA HIS A 180 7.64 12.58 0.05
C HIS A 180 6.58 13.00 1.06
N ALA A 181 5.98 12.04 1.77
CA ALA A 181 5.04 12.31 2.87
C ALA A 181 5.66 13.23 3.93
N SER A 182 6.94 13.04 4.26
CA SER A 182 7.67 13.89 5.20
C SER A 182 7.83 15.34 4.68
N LYS A 183 8.13 15.49 3.38
CA LYS A 183 8.18 16.81 2.72
C LYS A 183 6.81 17.49 2.67
N TRP A 184 5.75 16.75 2.38
CA TRP A 184 4.38 17.28 2.39
C TRP A 184 3.94 17.70 3.79
N ASN A 185 4.29 16.95 4.84
CA ASN A 185 4.05 17.36 6.22
C ASN A 185 4.73 18.69 6.58
N TYR A 186 5.97 18.88 6.12
CA TYR A 186 6.67 20.15 6.28
C TYR A 186 5.95 21.31 5.58
N LEU A 187 5.55 21.11 4.32
CA LEU A 187 4.76 22.10 3.57
C LEU A 187 3.41 22.38 4.24
N PHE A 188 2.72 21.36 4.75
CA PHE A 188 1.47 21.52 5.48
C PHE A 188 1.68 22.41 6.72
N THR A 189 2.73 22.16 7.49
CA THR A 189 3.06 22.94 8.69
C THR A 189 3.32 24.42 8.37
N LEU A 190 3.97 24.71 7.23
CA LEU A 190 4.27 26.10 6.83
C LEU A 190 3.05 26.92 6.40
N ASN A 191 2.03 26.25 5.86
CA ASN A 191 0.94 26.90 5.12
C ASN A 191 -0.45 26.71 5.76
N CYS A 192 -0.67 25.63 6.51
CA CYS A 192 -2.01 25.12 6.80
C CYS A 192 -2.33 25.00 8.29
N VAL A 193 -1.35 25.21 9.16
CA VAL A 193 -1.57 25.33 10.61
C VAL A 193 -1.68 26.82 10.93
N ASN A 194 -2.75 27.20 11.65
CA ASN A 194 -3.18 28.57 11.95
C ASN A 194 -2.03 29.60 12.02
N ARG A 195 -2.09 30.61 11.14
CA ARG A 195 -1.43 31.91 11.35
C ARG A 195 -2.41 32.92 11.89
#